data_AF-A0A6V7YD29-F1
#
_entry.id   AF-A0A6V7YD29-F1
#
_cell.length_a   1.000
_cell.length_b   1.000
_cell.length_c   1.000
_cell.angle_alpha   90.00
_cell.angle_beta   90.00
_cell.angle_gamma   90.00
#
_symmetry.space_group_name_H-M   'P 1'
#
loop_
_entity.id
_entity.type
_entity.pdbx_description
1 polymer ?
#
loop_
_entity_poly.entity_id
_entity_poly.type
_entity_poly.pdbx_seq_one_letter_code
_entity_poly.pdbx_strand_id
1 'polypeptide(L)' 'MVGVVDAFSKLYTDYQKTTPKRLKIIDAYMFYILITGVLQFVYCLLVGTFPFNAFLAGFISCVASFVLA' A
#
# COMPACT_ATOMS: atom_id res chain seq x y z
N MET A 1 30.66 0.96 10.37
CA MET A 1 29.71 -0.06 9.85
C MET A 1 28.33 0.53 10.05
N VAL A 2 27.66 0.98 8.98
CA VAL A 2 26.32 1.62 9.12
C VAL A 2 25.34 0.52 9.47
N GLY A 3 24.69 0.61 10.63
CA GLY A 3 23.67 -0.33 11.04
C GLY A 3 22.43 -0.19 10.18
N VAL A 4 21.67 -1.29 10.01
CA VAL A 4 20.38 -1.26 9.30
C VAL A 4 19.44 -0.22 9.92
N VAL A 5 19.46 -0.09 11.26
CA VAL A 5 18.68 0.92 12.00
C VAL A 5 19.07 2.34 11.62
N ASP A 6 20.37 2.63 11.49
CA ASP A 6 20.87 3.95 11.06
C ASP A 6 20.43 4.27 9.63
N ALA A 7 20.44 3.27 8.74
CA ALA A 7 19.97 3.43 7.37
C ALA A 7 18.47 3.78 7.31
N PHE A 8 17.63 3.07 8.06
CA PHE A 8 16.19 3.38 8.15
C PHE A 8 15.92 4.76 8.76
N SER A 9 16.60 5.11 9.85
CA SER A 9 16.45 6.41 10.50
C SER A 9 16.82 7.57 9.57
N LYS A 10 17.90 7.40 8.79
CA LYS A 10 18.34 8.38 7.81
C LYS A 10 17.34 8.54 6.67
N LEU A 11 16.88 7.42 6.08
CA LEU A 11 15.87 7.44 5.02
C LEU A 11 14.56 8.10 5.45
N TYR A 12 14.09 7.77 6.66
CA TYR A 12 12.87 8.37 7.20
C TYR A 12 13.01 9.88 7.43
N THR A 13 14.15 10.30 8.01
CA THR A 13 14.42 11.73 8.25
C THR A 13 14.51 12.51 6.95
N ASP A 14 15.18 11.96 5.94
CA ASP A 14 15.30 12.60 4.63
C ASP A 14 13.94 12.68 3.94
N TYR A 15 13.18 11.60 3.89
CA TYR A 15 11.80 11.59 3.36
C TYR A 15 10.91 12.64 4.02
N GLN A 16 11.01 12.83 5.34
CA GLN A 16 10.23 13.86 6.02
C GLN A 16 10.58 15.28 5.60
N LYS A 17 11.86 15.55 5.29
CA LYS A 17 12.36 16.89 4.94
C LYS A 17 12.20 17.22 3.46
N THR A 18 12.44 16.26 2.58
CA THR A 18 12.51 16.51 1.13
C THR A 18 11.19 16.30 0.41
N THR A 19 10.28 15.48 0.95
CA THR A 19 9.01 15.17 0.28
C THR A 19 7.94 16.25 0.58
N PRO A 20 7.36 16.91 -0.44
CA PRO A 20 6.25 17.84 -0.29
C PRO A 20 5.00 17.19 0.31
N LYS A 21 4.19 17.97 1.05
CA LYS A 21 2.95 17.47 1.69
C LYS A 21 1.97 16.80 0.72
N ARG A 22 1.85 17.32 -0.51
CA ARG A 22 0.95 16.75 -1.54
C ARG A 22 1.34 15.33 -1.93
N LEU A 23 2.65 15.06 -2.05
CA LEU A 23 3.17 13.72 -2.33
C LEU A 23 2.95 12.78 -1.13
N LYS A 24 3.16 13.25 0.10
CA LYS A 24 2.86 12.44 1.30
C LYS A 24 1.39 12.02 1.41
N ILE A 25 0.45 12.82 0.90
CA ILE A 25 -0.97 12.45 0.84
C ILE A 25 -1.20 11.33 -0.19
N ILE A 26 -0.53 11.39 -1.35
CA ILE A 26 -0.57 10.32 -2.36
C ILE A 26 0.03 9.03 -1.76
N ASP A 27 1.19 9.11 -1.10
CA ASP A 27 1.81 7.97 -0.42
C ASP A 27 0.87 7.35 0.63
N ALA A 28 0.16 8.17 1.40
CA ALA A 28 -0.83 7.70 2.37
C ALA A 28 -2.04 7.02 1.69
N TYR A 29 -2.48 7.52 0.53
CA TYR A 29 -3.51 6.88 -0.28
C TYR A 29 -3.03 5.53 -0.85
N MET A 30 -1.80 5.47 -1.37
CA MET A 30 -1.18 4.23 -1.86
C MET A 30 -1.07 3.18 -0.75
N PHE A 31 -0.74 3.60 0.47
CA PHE A 31 -0.71 2.71 1.64
C PHE A 31 -2.11 2.18 2.00
N TYR A 32 -3.13 3.05 1.98
CA TYR A 32 -4.51 2.66 2.23
C TYR A 32 -5.04 1.61 1.25
N ILE A 33 -4.84 1.83 -0.06
CA ILE A 33 -5.30 0.88 -1.08
C ILE A 33 -4.52 -0.44 -1.04
N LEU A 34 -3.23 -0.41 -0.68
CA LEU A 34 -2.42 -1.60 -0.48
C LEU A 34 -2.98 -2.46 0.67
N ILE A 35 -3.25 -1.84 1.82
CA ILE A 35 -3.89 -2.54 2.95
C ILE A 35 -5.24 -3.11 2.55
N THR A 36 -6.05 -2.33 1.82
CA THR A 36 -7.38 -2.77 1.36
C THR A 36 -7.29 -4.00 0.45
N GLY A 37 -6.35 -4.03 -0.50
CA GLY A 37 -6.10 -5.18 -1.36
C GLY A 37 -5.62 -6.41 -0.58
N VAL A 38 -4.75 -6.22 0.41
CA VAL A 38 -4.31 -7.30 1.32
C VAL A 38 -5.49 -7.85 2.11
N LEU A 39 -6.35 -7.00 2.67
CA LEU A 39 -7.53 -7.43 3.42
C LEU A 39 -8.52 -8.21 2.54
N GLN A 40 -8.77 -7.76 1.31
CA GLN A 40 -9.60 -8.50 0.34
C GLN A 40 -9.00 -9.87 0.03
N PHE A 41 -7.68 -9.94 -0.17
CA PHE A 41 -6.99 -11.20 -0.43
C PHE A 41 -7.07 -12.16 0.76
N VAL A 42 -6.82 -11.67 1.98
CA VAL A 42 -6.96 -12.46 3.21
C VAL A 42 -8.40 -12.94 3.40
N TYR A 43 -9.40 -12.09 3.15
CA TYR A 43 -10.81 -12.47 3.20
C TYR A 43 -11.12 -13.61 2.22
N CYS A 44 -10.63 -13.50 0.98
CA CYS A 44 -10.81 -14.52 -0.05
C CYS A 44 -10.20 -15.88 0.37
N LEU A 45 -9.03 -15.85 1.02
CA LEU A 45 -8.38 -17.06 1.54
C LEU A 45 -9.13 -17.69 2.73
N LEU A 46 -9.72 -16.88 3.61
CA LEU A 46 -10.37 -17.36 4.84
C LEU A 46 -11.83 -17.80 4.63
N VAL A 47 -12.60 -17.03 3.87
CA VAL A 47 -14.05 -17.23 3.71
C VAL A 47 -14.38 -17.97 2.41
N GLY A 48 -13.45 -17.98 1.45
CA GLY A 48 -13.61 -18.61 0.15
C GLY A 48 -13.91 -17.62 -0.97
N THR A 49 -14.16 -18.17 -2.16
CA THR A 49 -14.08 -17.42 -3.42
C THR A 49 -15.42 -17.01 -4.01
N PHE A 50 -16.57 -17.29 -3.37
CA PHE A 50 -17.88 -16.96 -3.93
C PHE A 50 -18.43 -15.63 -3.38
N PRO A 51 -18.78 -14.63 -4.22
CA PRO A 51 -18.67 -14.59 -5.69
C PRO A 51 -17.30 -14.09 -6.19
N PHE A 52 -16.64 -14.87 -7.06
CA PHE A 52 -15.24 -14.64 -7.45
C PHE A 52 -15.04 -13.37 -8.27
N ASN A 53 -16.00 -13.05 -9.15
CA ASN A 53 -15.93 -11.85 -9.98
C ASN A 53 -15.99 -10.56 -9.14
N ALA A 54 -16.70 -10.56 -8.01
CA ALA A 54 -16.75 -9.41 -7.12
C ALA A 54 -15.40 -9.21 -6.39
N PHE A 55 -14.79 -10.31 -5.92
CA PHE A 55 -13.43 -10.28 -5.38
C PHE A 55 -12.44 -9.76 -6.42
N LEU A 56 -12.45 -10.30 -7.64
CA LEU A 56 -11.53 -9.91 -8.69
C LEU A 56 -11.71 -8.43 -9.06
N ALA A 57 -12.95 -7.95 -9.21
CA ALA A 57 -13.22 -6.55 -9.48
C ALA A 57 -12.69 -5.62 -8.37
N GLY A 58 -12.92 -5.95 -7.11
CA GLY A 58 -12.42 -5.19 -5.97
C GLY A 58 -10.89 -5.21 -5.89
N PHE A 59 -10.28 -6.38 -6.01
CA PHE A 59 -8.84 -6.55 -5.90
C PHE A 59 -8.09 -5.86 -7.05
N ILE A 60 -8.53 -6.06 -8.30
CA ILE A 60 -7.92 -5.42 -9.47
C ILE A 60 -8.14 -3.91 -9.46
N SER A 61 -9.25 -3.41 -8.91
CA SER A 61 -9.42 -1.97 -8.70
C SER A 61 -8.36 -1.41 -7.74
N CYS A 62 -8.05 -2.10 -6.64
CA CYS A 62 -6.97 -1.69 -5.73
C CYS A 62 -5.60 -1.71 -6.41
N VAL A 63 -5.30 -2.74 -7.20
CA VAL A 63 -4.04 -2.85 -7.95
C VAL A 63 -3.92 -1.74 -9.00
N ALA A 64 -4.97 -1.50 -9.79
CA ALA A 64 -4.97 -0.46 -10.82
C ALA A 64 -4.81 0.93 -10.20
N SER A 65 -5.52 1.22 -9.12
CA SER A 65 -5.36 2.48 -8.37
C SER A 65 -3.95 2.66 -7.81
N PHE A 66 -3.29 1.58 -7.37
CA PHE A 66 -1.92 1.64 -6.85
C PHE A 66 -0.89 1.88 -7.95
N VAL A 67 -1.10 1.33 -9.15
CA VAL A 67 -0.22 1.55 -10.30
C VAL A 67 -0.38 2.96 -10.87
N LEU A 68 -1.58 3.55 -10.79
CA LEU A 68 -1.89 4.86 -11.37
C LEU A 68 -1.69 6.06 -10.43
N ALA A 69 -1.70 5.83 -9.10
CA ALA A 69 -1.49 6.86 -8.09
C ALA A 69 -0.03 7.31 -8.04
#